data_AF-A0A6M3IMP8-F1
#
_entry.id   AF-A0A6M3IMP8-F1
#
_cell.length_a   1.000
_cell.length_b   1.000
_cell.length_c   1.000
_cell.angle_alpha   90.00
_cell.angle_beta   90.00
_cell.angle_gamma   90.00
#
_symmetry.space_group_name_H-M   'P 1'
#
loop_
_entity.id
_entity.type
_entity.pdbx_description
1 polymer ?
#
loop_
_entity_poly.entity_id
_entity_poly.type
_entity_poly.pdbx_seq_one_letter_code
_entity_poly.pdbx_strand_id
1 'polypeptide(L)'
;MSVIQDYHTMFPDISSSTLEIIRHIVTERGLWKVEKPEGFDLIREMYEKISSVYGFPTPSLIEDSYEYYFISGERIGLPKVSLVSSLHEYRHHMQKHGRLRFEDVEVDARAWSISAFNLALPEDFDSAWRKGTIWYLPPYPGG
;
A
#
# COMPACT_ATOMS: atom_id res chain seq x y z
N MET A 1 12.98 17.10 -4.47
CA MET A 1 13.64 15.97 -5.17
C MET A 1 13.19 14.71 -4.47
N SER A 2 12.66 13.71 -5.19
CA SER A 2 12.31 12.41 -4.60
C SER A 2 13.59 11.68 -4.22
N VAL A 3 13.68 11.17 -2.99
CA VAL A 3 14.86 10.43 -2.53
C VAL A 3 14.71 8.98 -2.98
N ILE A 4 15.57 8.54 -3.91
CA ILE A 4 15.68 7.16 -4.36
C ILE A 4 16.37 6.35 -3.24
N GLN A 5 15.72 5.30 -2.75
CA GLN A 5 16.21 4.42 -1.68
C GLN A 5 15.70 2.99 -1.86
N ASP A 6 16.31 2.04 -1.16
CA ASP A 6 15.87 0.64 -1.08
C ASP A 6 14.62 0.48 -0.16
N TYR A 7 13.55 1.20 -0.48
CA TYR A 7 12.32 1.23 0.32
C TYR A 7 11.72 -0.15 0.59
N HIS A 8 11.93 -1.10 -0.32
CA HIS A 8 11.42 -2.47 -0.26
C HIS A 8 12.06 -3.34 0.83
N THR A 9 13.13 -2.87 1.49
CA THR A 9 13.83 -3.59 2.57
C THR A 9 13.69 -2.92 3.95
N MET A 10 13.01 -1.77 4.03
CA MET A 10 12.97 -0.94 5.24
C MET A 10 11.97 -1.42 6.30
N PHE A 11 11.00 -2.26 5.93
CA PHE A 11 10.05 -2.90 6.85
C PHE A 11 10.10 -4.42 6.71
N PRO A 12 11.11 -5.10 7.29
CA PRO A 12 11.24 -6.55 7.20
C PRO A 12 10.23 -7.32 8.08
N ASP A 13 9.54 -6.64 8.97
CA ASP A 13 8.73 -7.16 10.08
C ASP A 13 7.24 -6.80 9.97
N ILE A 14 6.72 -6.67 8.75
CA ILE A 14 5.27 -6.53 8.52
C ILE A 14 4.56 -7.81 8.98
N SER A 15 3.44 -7.66 9.68
CA SER A 15 2.64 -8.79 10.20
C SER A 15 2.30 -9.78 9.10
N SER A 16 2.51 -11.07 9.36
CA SER A 16 2.18 -12.15 8.40
C SER A 16 0.72 -12.10 7.98
N SER A 17 -0.19 -11.80 8.91
CA SER A 17 -1.62 -11.66 8.62
C SER A 17 -1.89 -10.52 7.62
N THR A 18 -1.18 -9.39 7.76
CA THR A 18 -1.29 -8.28 6.80
C THR A 18 -0.81 -8.69 5.42
N LEU A 19 0.32 -9.41 5.33
CA LEU A 19 0.85 -9.90 4.06
C LEU A 19 -0.08 -10.94 3.40
N GLU A 20 -0.66 -11.84 4.19
CA GLU A 20 -1.66 -12.82 3.72
C GLU A 20 -2.93 -12.14 3.21
N ILE A 21 -3.43 -11.11 3.90
CA ILE A 21 -4.58 -10.33 3.45
C ILE A 21 -4.30 -9.69 2.09
N ILE A 22 -3.15 -9.01 1.94
CA ILE A 22 -2.75 -8.38 0.68
C ILE A 22 -2.68 -9.43 -0.44
N ARG A 23 -2.00 -10.55 -0.17
CA ARG A 23 -1.87 -11.64 -1.15
C ARG A 23 -3.23 -12.19 -1.56
N HIS A 24 -4.12 -12.48 -0.61
CA HIS A 24 -5.46 -13.01 -0.87
C HIS A 24 -6.28 -12.06 -1.76
N ILE A 25 -6.30 -10.77 -1.42
CA ILE A 25 -7.05 -9.75 -2.18
C ILE A 25 -6.51 -9.63 -3.62
N VAL A 26 -5.20 -9.66 -3.80
CA VAL A 26 -4.61 -9.46 -5.13
C VAL A 26 -4.69 -10.73 -5.98
N THR A 27 -4.34 -11.89 -5.42
CA THR A 27 -4.15 -13.12 -6.19
C THR A 27 -5.44 -13.93 -6.31
N GLU A 28 -6.12 -14.20 -5.20
CA GLU A 28 -7.30 -15.06 -5.15
C GLU A 28 -8.56 -14.30 -5.54
N ARG A 29 -8.74 -13.08 -5.03
CA ARG A 29 -9.86 -12.21 -5.40
C ARG A 29 -9.61 -11.42 -6.69
N GLY A 30 -8.36 -11.33 -7.13
CA GLY A 30 -8.02 -10.79 -8.44
C GLY A 30 -8.16 -9.28 -8.55
N LEU A 31 -7.59 -8.51 -7.62
CA LEU A 31 -7.69 -7.03 -7.57
C LEU A 31 -7.52 -6.32 -8.92
N TRP A 32 -6.60 -6.80 -9.78
CA TRP A 32 -6.31 -6.19 -11.09
C TRP A 32 -7.09 -6.80 -12.26
N LYS A 33 -7.91 -7.82 -12.00
CA LYS A 33 -8.69 -8.57 -13.00
C LYS A 33 -10.16 -8.19 -13.00
N VAL A 34 -10.60 -7.45 -12.00
CA VAL A 34 -11.98 -7.01 -11.82
C VAL A 34 -12.18 -5.60 -12.33
N GLU A 35 -13.43 -5.23 -12.57
CA GLU A 35 -13.81 -3.88 -12.95
C GLU A 35 -13.58 -2.89 -11.80
N LYS A 36 -13.46 -1.60 -12.14
CA LYS A 36 -13.13 -0.54 -11.18
C LYS A 36 -14.00 -0.57 -9.90
N PRO A 37 -15.34 -0.66 -9.96
CA PRO A 37 -16.16 -0.66 -8.74
C PRO A 37 -15.82 -1.81 -7.79
N GLU A 38 -15.71 -3.03 -8.33
CA GLU A 38 -15.35 -4.23 -7.56
C GLU A 38 -13.92 -4.14 -7.02
N GLY A 39 -12.98 -3.57 -7.78
CA GLY A 39 -11.62 -3.34 -7.30
C GLY A 39 -11.57 -2.38 -6.11
N PHE A 40 -12.42 -1.35 -6.07
CA PHE A 40 -12.56 -0.49 -4.89
C PHE A 40 -13.17 -1.22 -3.70
N ASP A 41 -14.14 -2.11 -3.91
CA ASP A 41 -14.72 -2.93 -2.85
C ASP A 41 -13.69 -3.90 -2.26
N LEU A 42 -12.82 -4.48 -3.09
CA LEU A 42 -11.71 -5.30 -2.62
C LEU A 42 -10.69 -4.51 -1.78
N ILE A 43 -10.41 -3.24 -2.12
CA ILE A 43 -9.53 -2.39 -1.29
C ILE A 43 -10.21 -2.05 0.05
N ARG A 44 -11.53 -1.80 0.06
CA ARG A 44 -12.29 -1.60 1.31
C ARG A 44 -12.19 -2.84 2.21
N GLU A 45 -12.43 -4.03 1.65
CA GLU A 45 -12.28 -5.30 2.37
C GLU A 45 -10.85 -5.47 2.91
N MET A 46 -9.84 -5.12 2.12
CA MET A 46 -8.44 -5.13 2.56
C MET A 46 -8.22 -4.21 3.77
N TYR A 47 -8.72 -2.97 3.72
CA TYR A 47 -8.59 -2.01 4.82
C TYR A 47 -9.29 -2.51 6.08
N GLU A 48 -10.49 -3.08 5.98
CA GLU A 48 -11.21 -3.63 7.13
C GLU A 48 -10.40 -4.73 7.84
N LYS A 49 -9.87 -5.68 7.06
CA LYS A 49 -9.08 -6.79 7.61
C LYS A 49 -7.77 -6.31 8.22
N ILE A 50 -7.04 -5.40 7.55
CA ILE A 50 -5.79 -4.87 8.09
C ILE A 50 -6.05 -4.05 9.36
N SER A 51 -7.11 -3.23 9.38
CA SER A 51 -7.46 -2.42 10.56
C SER A 51 -7.80 -3.31 11.75
N SER A 52 -8.46 -4.46 11.51
CA SER A 52 -8.71 -5.48 12.54
C SER A 52 -7.43 -6.09 13.11
N VAL A 53 -6.41 -6.35 12.28
CA VAL A 53 -5.11 -6.88 12.74
C VAL A 53 -4.41 -5.91 13.69
N TYR A 54 -4.48 -4.61 13.41
CA TYR A 54 -3.76 -3.61 14.19
C TYR A 54 -4.60 -2.93 15.29
N GLY A 55 -5.92 -3.17 15.32
CA GLY A 55 -6.84 -2.57 16.29
C GLY A 55 -7.16 -1.10 16.01
N PHE A 56 -7.24 -0.70 14.73
CA PHE A 56 -7.59 0.67 14.32
C PHE A 56 -9.00 0.75 13.75
N PRO A 57 -9.63 1.95 13.78
CA PRO A 57 -10.77 2.24 12.94
C PRO A 57 -10.45 1.96 11.47
N THR A 58 -11.45 1.58 10.67
CA THR A 58 -11.25 1.44 9.22
C THR A 58 -11.44 2.80 8.56
N PRO A 59 -10.49 3.28 7.73
CA PRO A 59 -10.69 4.51 6.96
C PRO A 59 -11.72 4.30 5.85
N SER A 60 -12.46 5.36 5.52
CA SER A 60 -13.36 5.35 4.37
C SER A 60 -12.58 5.44 3.06
N LEU A 61 -12.95 4.65 2.04
CA LEU A 61 -12.37 4.73 0.70
C LEU A 61 -13.38 5.26 -0.30
N ILE A 62 -13.01 6.31 -1.02
CA ILE A 62 -13.78 6.88 -2.12
C ILE A 62 -12.98 6.91 -3.41
N GLU A 63 -13.69 6.90 -4.53
CA GLU A 63 -13.12 7.30 -5.81
C GLU A 63 -13.01 8.83 -5.83
N ASP A 64 -11.83 9.33 -6.20
CA ASP A 64 -11.57 10.77 -6.33
C ASP A 64 -10.70 11.04 -7.56
N SER A 65 -10.26 12.27 -7.77
CA SER A 65 -9.40 12.70 -8.87
C SER A 65 -7.91 12.61 -8.55
N TYR A 66 -7.55 12.54 -7.27
CA TYR A 66 -6.17 12.47 -6.78
C TYR A 66 -6.05 11.46 -5.63
N GLU A 67 -4.82 10.98 -5.39
CA GLU A 67 -4.52 10.15 -4.21
C GLU A 67 -4.25 11.04 -2.99
N TYR A 68 -4.92 10.74 -1.87
CA TYR A 68 -4.69 11.44 -0.60
C TYR A 68 -5.28 10.68 0.59
N TYR A 69 -4.76 11.00 1.78
CA TYR A 69 -5.35 10.69 3.07
C TYR A 69 -5.78 11.97 3.80
N PHE A 70 -7.09 12.12 4.01
CA PHE A 70 -7.67 13.23 4.75
C PHE A 70 -7.82 12.90 6.24
N ILE A 71 -6.89 13.43 7.05
CA ILE A 71 -6.71 13.10 8.47
C ILE A 71 -7.99 13.28 9.30
N SER A 72 -8.68 14.41 9.15
CA SER A 72 -9.85 14.76 9.99
C SER A 72 -11.04 13.81 9.75
N GLY A 73 -11.27 13.44 8.48
CA GLY A 73 -12.37 12.56 8.09
C GLY A 73 -12.00 11.09 7.94
N GLU A 74 -10.74 10.71 8.23
CA GLU A 74 -10.19 9.36 8.03
C GLU A 74 -10.60 8.77 6.68
N ARG A 75 -10.37 9.56 5.63
CA ARG A 75 -10.81 9.26 4.28
C ARG A 75 -9.62 9.13 3.36
N ILE A 76 -9.63 8.10 2.53
CA ILE A 76 -8.68 7.87 1.46
C ILE A 76 -9.41 8.10 0.14
N GLY A 77 -8.87 9.01 -0.68
CA GLY A 77 -9.27 9.19 -2.07
C GLY A 77 -8.27 8.50 -2.99
N LEU A 78 -8.75 7.79 -4.01
CA LEU A 78 -7.89 7.22 -5.06
C LEU A 78 -8.47 7.50 -6.45
N PRO A 79 -7.64 7.81 -7.46
CA PRO A 79 -8.09 8.01 -8.84
C PRO A 79 -8.41 6.70 -9.58
N LYS A 80 -7.77 5.62 -9.16
CA LYS A 80 -7.87 4.29 -9.77
C LYS A 80 -7.59 3.21 -8.74
N VAL A 81 -7.96 1.98 -9.06
CA VAL A 81 -7.56 0.79 -8.30
C VAL A 81 -6.04 0.65 -8.40
N SER A 82 -5.35 0.83 -7.27
CA SER A 82 -3.88 0.80 -7.19
C SER A 82 -3.48 0.26 -5.83
N LEU A 83 -2.80 -0.89 -5.81
CA LEU A 83 -2.35 -1.52 -4.56
C LEU A 83 -1.38 -0.60 -3.81
N VAL A 84 -0.29 -0.16 -4.46
CA VAL A 84 0.76 0.63 -3.81
C VAL A 84 0.22 1.97 -3.32
N SER A 85 -0.54 2.70 -4.13
CA SER A 85 -1.18 3.96 -3.70
C SER A 85 -2.12 3.72 -2.52
N SER A 86 -2.95 2.67 -2.57
CA SER A 86 -3.87 2.36 -1.47
C SER A 86 -3.11 2.06 -0.16
N LEU A 87 -2.03 1.27 -0.22
CA LEU A 87 -1.20 0.95 0.93
C LEU A 87 -0.44 2.18 1.46
N HIS A 88 -0.02 3.09 0.58
CA HIS A 88 0.62 4.34 0.96
C HIS A 88 -0.32 5.24 1.77
N GLU A 89 -1.52 5.50 1.24
CA GLU A 89 -2.51 6.31 1.97
C GLU A 89 -3.00 5.64 3.24
N TYR A 90 -3.17 4.31 3.21
CA TYR A 90 -3.49 3.53 4.41
C TYR A 90 -2.38 3.62 5.46
N ARG A 91 -1.11 3.73 5.04
CA ARG A 91 -0.01 3.92 5.98
C ARG A 91 -0.11 5.25 6.72
N HIS A 92 -0.52 6.34 6.06
CA HIS A 92 -0.81 7.60 6.74
C HIS A 92 -1.94 7.47 7.78
N HIS A 93 -2.93 6.62 7.50
CA HIS A 93 -3.94 6.27 8.50
C HIS A 93 -3.32 5.56 9.71
N MET A 94 -2.47 4.55 9.52
CA MET A 94 -1.76 3.89 10.63
C MET A 94 -0.88 4.86 11.43
N GLN A 95 -0.20 5.79 10.76
CA GLN A 95 0.64 6.82 11.40
C GLN A 95 -0.19 7.72 12.31
N LYS A 96 -1.39 8.15 11.87
CA LYS A 96 -2.35 8.88 12.73
C LYS A 96 -2.67 8.11 14.01
N HIS A 97 -2.77 6.78 13.93
CA HIS A 97 -3.03 5.91 15.07
C HIS A 97 -1.77 5.43 15.80
N GLY A 98 -0.68 6.19 15.71
CA GLY A 98 0.52 6.01 16.54
C GLY A 98 1.52 4.97 16.00
N ARG A 99 1.36 4.49 14.76
CA ARG A 99 2.31 3.56 14.12
C ARG A 99 3.27 4.27 13.20
N LEU A 100 4.05 5.22 13.70
CA LEU A 100 5.13 5.86 12.95
C LEU A 100 6.46 5.16 13.27
N ARG A 101 7.25 4.78 12.25
CA ARG A 101 8.60 4.21 12.44
C ARG A 101 9.69 5.25 12.15
N PHE A 102 9.54 6.01 11.08
CA PHE A 102 10.49 7.05 10.67
C PHE A 102 9.89 8.44 10.86
N GLU A 103 10.71 9.42 11.22
CA GLU A 103 10.27 10.81 11.48
C GLU A 103 9.62 11.46 10.24
N ASP A 104 10.17 11.20 9.06
CA ASP A 104 9.59 11.63 7.79
C ASP A 104 8.41 10.72 7.42
N VAL A 105 7.20 11.26 7.56
CA VAL A 105 5.92 10.57 7.31
C VAL A 105 5.79 10.03 5.89
N GLU A 106 6.37 10.71 4.91
CA GLU A 106 6.31 10.31 3.50
C GLU A 106 7.30 9.19 3.21
N VAL A 107 8.52 9.27 3.78
CA VAL A 107 9.50 8.20 3.72
C VAL A 107 8.95 6.94 4.39
N ASP A 108 8.31 7.08 5.56
CA ASP A 108 7.66 5.97 6.26
C ASP A 108 6.52 5.34 5.44
N ALA A 109 5.69 6.17 4.79
CA ALA A 109 4.60 5.72 3.93
C ALA A 109 5.10 4.97 2.68
N ARG A 110 6.13 5.50 2.00
CA ARG A 110 6.76 4.84 0.85
C ARG A 110 7.46 3.55 1.25
N ALA A 111 8.26 3.58 2.31
CA ALA A 111 8.98 2.42 2.83
C ALA A 111 8.02 1.26 3.17
N TRP A 112 6.95 1.56 3.90
CA TRP A 112 6.01 0.53 4.34
C TRP A 112 5.22 -0.07 3.16
N SER A 113 4.65 0.78 2.31
CA SER A 113 3.81 0.33 1.18
C SER A 113 4.61 -0.49 0.15
N ILE A 114 5.84 -0.07 -0.15
CA ILE A 114 6.72 -0.78 -1.09
C ILE A 114 7.24 -2.08 -0.46
N SER A 115 7.62 -2.07 0.82
CA SER A 115 8.00 -3.30 1.55
C SER A 115 6.84 -4.30 1.59
N ALA A 116 5.62 -3.83 1.86
CA ALA A 116 4.42 -4.69 1.90
C ALA A 116 4.16 -5.35 0.54
N PHE A 117 4.29 -4.60 -0.56
CA PHE A 117 4.14 -5.15 -1.91
C PHE A 117 5.21 -6.22 -2.20
N ASN A 118 6.49 -5.90 -1.93
CA ASN A 118 7.60 -6.85 -2.11
C ASN A 118 7.42 -8.15 -1.31
N LEU A 119 7.05 -8.03 -0.03
CA LEU A 119 6.91 -9.19 0.86
C LEU A 119 5.67 -10.03 0.56
N ALA A 120 4.55 -9.39 0.18
CA ALA A 120 3.31 -10.11 -0.10
C ALA A 120 3.32 -10.78 -1.49
N LEU A 121 3.92 -10.11 -2.49
CA LEU A 121 3.83 -10.43 -3.92
C LEU A 121 5.19 -10.26 -4.62
N PRO A 122 6.22 -11.05 -4.27
CA PRO A 122 7.59 -10.83 -4.72
C PRO A 122 7.77 -10.91 -6.24
N GLU A 123 7.04 -11.80 -6.93
CA GLU A 123 7.13 -11.95 -8.39
C GLU A 123 6.51 -10.76 -9.14
N ASP A 124 5.34 -10.30 -8.70
CA ASP A 124 4.69 -9.10 -9.25
C ASP A 124 5.51 -7.84 -8.96
N PHE A 125 6.10 -7.75 -7.77
CA PHE A 125 7.00 -6.67 -7.40
C PHE A 125 8.23 -6.62 -8.31
N ASP A 126 8.93 -7.74 -8.49
CA ASP A 126 10.09 -7.84 -9.37
C ASP A 126 9.75 -7.46 -10.82
N SER A 127 8.61 -7.95 -11.33
CA SER A 127 8.09 -7.58 -12.65
C SER A 127 7.82 -6.08 -12.80
N ALA A 128 7.20 -5.46 -11.80
CA ALA A 128 6.93 -4.02 -11.77
C ALA A 128 8.21 -3.19 -11.67
N TRP A 129 9.19 -3.65 -10.87
CA TRP A 129 10.48 -2.98 -10.74
C TRP A 129 11.27 -3.01 -12.05
N ARG A 130 11.35 -4.18 -12.71
CA ARG A 130 11.97 -4.32 -14.04
C ARG A 130 11.35 -3.39 -15.09
N LYS A 131 10.03 -3.18 -15.02
CA LYS A 131 9.30 -2.30 -15.94
C LYS A 131 9.42 -0.81 -15.59
N GLY A 132 10.08 -0.46 -14.48
CA GLY A 132 10.21 0.92 -14.02
C GLY A 132 8.89 1.55 -13.59
N THR A 133 7.90 0.75 -13.19
CA THR A 133 6.56 1.26 -12.84
C THR A 133 6.42 1.66 -11.37
N ILE A 134 7.50 1.57 -10.58
CA ILE A 134 7.54 1.97 -9.17
C ILE A 134 8.44 3.21 -9.04
N TRP A 135 7.84 4.37 -8.78
CA TRP A 135 8.46 5.70 -8.98
C TRP A 135 9.52 6.11 -7.94
N TYR A 136 9.84 5.25 -6.97
CA TYR A 136 10.75 5.57 -5.85
C TYR A 136 11.84 4.53 -5.60
N LEU A 137 11.91 3.49 -6.43
CA LEU A 137 12.98 2.51 -6.35
C LEU A 137 14.21 2.94 -7.16
N PRO A 138 15.41 2.50 -6.78
CA PRO A 138 16.58 2.63 -7.65
C PRO A 138 16.37 1.89 -8.96
N PRO A 139 17.21 2.13 -9.99
CA PRO A 139 17.20 1.31 -11.20
C PRO A 139 17.26 -0.17 -10.85
N TYR A 140 16.55 -1.00 -11.62
CA TYR A 140 16.57 -2.44 -11.40
C TYR A 140 18.03 -2.93 -11.45
N PRO A 141 18.51 -3.66 -10.43
CA PRO A 141 19.94 -4.03 -10.33
C PRO A 141 20.38 -5.08 -11.37
N GLY A 142 19.44 -5.67 -12.12
CA GLY A 142 19.71 -6.68 -13.15
C GLY A 142 19.98 -6.09 -14.52
N GLY A 143 21.26 -6.05 -14.88
CA GLY A 143 21.76 -6.22 -16.25
C GLY A 143 22.20 -7.65 -16.48
#